data_AF-A0A534PZN4-F1
#
_entry.id   AF-A0A534PZN4-F1
#
_cell.length_a   1.000
_cell.length_b   1.000
_cell.length_c   1.000
_cell.angle_alpha   90.00
_cell.angle_beta   90.00
_cell.angle_gamma   90.00
#
_symmetry.space_group_name_H-M   'P 1'
#
loop_
_entity.id
_entity.type
_entity.pdbx_description
1 polymer ?
#
loop_
_entity_poly.entity_id
_entity_poly.type
_entity_poly.pdbx_seq_one_letter_code
_entity_poly.pdbx_strand_id
1 'polypeptide(L)'
;AAAENPAQAASEEEPQPAPREEPQQTASEEEPQPAPREEPQQIASEEPPQSATEKAPREAPSEKPQQTASETPQPNVTEKLSEKRTVRLDVLEALWTAYQFHYIDGGRVVSLDEGGITTSEGQGYAMLRAVWSNDPNTFERVWDWTKKNLRVRGDHLFAWKWKDKVLDRHSATDADTDIALALLLASRRFESSSYESEAREVIDDIWNLEILRVNGAFYPIAGDWARREPLAELHVAYLAPYAYQEFAKVDKEHRWTGAVDTSYAIL
;
A
#
# COMPACT_ATOMS: atom_id res chain seq x y z
N ALA A 1 -54.71 6.69 53.93
CA ALA A 1 -53.44 6.98 53.23
C ALA A 1 -52.65 7.95 54.10
N ALA A 2 -51.38 7.63 54.33
CA ALA A 2 -50.52 8.17 55.39
C ALA A 2 -50.15 9.66 55.21
N ALA A 3 -49.81 10.28 56.34
CA ALA A 3 -49.20 11.60 56.45
C ALA A 3 -47.67 11.52 56.31
N GLU A 4 -47.02 12.56 55.76
CA GLU A 4 -45.64 12.91 56.11
C GLU A 4 -45.24 14.34 55.70
N ASN A 5 -44.19 14.79 56.37
CA ASN A 5 -43.70 16.12 56.73
C ASN A 5 -42.87 16.81 55.60
N PRO A 6 -42.70 18.16 55.55
CA PRO A 6 -41.77 18.80 54.63
C PRO A 6 -40.37 18.90 55.24
N ALA A 7 -39.35 18.45 54.49
CA ALA A 7 -37.95 18.51 54.88
C ALA A 7 -37.26 19.79 54.37
N GLN A 8 -36.69 20.49 55.34
CA GLN A 8 -35.54 21.39 55.41
C GLN A 8 -34.75 21.72 54.13
N ALA A 9 -34.51 23.02 53.97
CA ALA A 9 -33.46 23.63 53.18
C ALA A 9 -32.08 23.38 53.82
N ALA A 10 -31.11 22.97 53.00
CA ALA A 10 -29.68 23.03 53.30
C ALA A 10 -28.98 23.66 52.09
N SER A 11 -28.27 24.75 52.36
CA SER A 11 -27.41 25.49 51.47
C SER A 11 -26.12 24.71 51.18
N GLU A 12 -25.86 24.36 49.93
CA GLU A 12 -24.57 23.87 49.46
C GLU A 12 -23.73 25.06 48.96
N GLU A 13 -22.53 25.15 49.51
CA GLU A 13 -21.51 26.18 49.28
C GLU A 13 -20.66 25.75 48.06
N GLU A 14 -20.63 26.55 46.99
CA GLU A 14 -19.77 26.30 45.82
C GLU A 14 -18.28 26.49 46.16
N PRO A 15 -17.38 25.58 45.74
CA PRO A 15 -15.94 25.78 45.92
C PRO A 15 -15.38 26.74 44.86
N GLN A 16 -14.60 27.73 45.30
CA GLN A 16 -13.87 28.68 44.43
C GLN A 16 -12.79 27.98 43.59
N PRO A 17 -12.53 28.42 42.34
CA PRO A 17 -11.46 27.87 41.52
C PRO A 17 -10.08 28.42 41.92
N ALA A 18 -9.07 27.55 41.88
CA ALA A 18 -7.66 27.88 42.09
C ALA A 18 -7.09 28.76 40.93
N PRO A 19 -6.09 29.63 41.19
CA PRO A 19 -5.55 30.53 40.17
C PRO A 19 -4.70 29.79 39.13
N ARG A 20 -4.83 30.21 37.87
CA ARG A 20 -4.01 29.75 36.73
C ARG A 20 -2.63 30.42 36.77
N GLU A 21 -1.57 29.64 36.69
CA GLU A 21 -0.22 30.13 36.41
C GLU A 21 -0.04 30.33 34.89
N GLU A 22 0.41 31.52 34.49
CA GLU A 22 0.83 31.83 33.12
C GLU A 22 2.27 31.34 32.87
N PRO A 23 2.58 30.68 31.73
CA PRO A 23 3.96 30.38 31.39
C PRO A 23 4.67 31.60 30.79
N GLN A 24 5.81 31.94 31.39
CA GLN A 24 6.75 32.94 30.92
C GLN A 24 7.39 32.57 29.57
N GLN A 25 7.40 33.52 28.63
CA GLN A 25 8.20 33.47 27.40
C GLN A 25 9.68 33.68 27.73
N THR A 26 10.56 32.80 27.25
CA THR A 26 11.97 33.14 27.04
C THR A 26 12.55 32.52 25.77
N ALA A 27 13.13 33.43 24.97
CA ALA A 27 14.31 33.37 24.10
C ALA A 27 14.46 32.30 22.99
N SER A 28 14.74 32.87 21.81
CA SER A 28 15.15 32.33 20.52
C SER A 28 16.64 31.99 20.39
N GLU A 29 16.98 31.37 19.25
CA GLU A 29 18.31 31.03 18.65
C GLU A 29 18.72 29.55 18.83
N GLU A 30 19.12 28.76 17.83
CA GLU A 30 19.75 29.03 16.52
C GLU A 30 19.58 27.77 15.61
N GLU A 31 19.22 27.93 14.31
CA GLU A 31 19.14 26.82 13.33
C GLU A 31 20.52 26.53 12.69
N PRO A 32 20.92 25.26 12.48
CA PRO A 32 22.15 24.95 11.73
C PRO A 32 21.93 24.99 10.22
N GLN A 33 22.86 25.62 9.49
CA GLN A 33 22.88 25.72 8.02
C GLN A 33 23.03 24.36 7.32
N PRO A 34 22.43 24.15 6.14
CA PRO A 34 22.64 22.94 5.35
C PRO A 34 23.92 22.99 4.50
N ALA A 35 24.56 21.84 4.34
CA ALA A 35 25.75 21.62 3.51
C ALA A 35 25.47 21.76 1.99
N PRO A 36 26.49 22.06 1.15
CA PRO A 36 26.30 22.34 -0.27
C PRO A 36 25.99 21.09 -1.10
N ARG A 37 25.13 21.25 -2.11
CA ARG A 37 24.71 20.24 -3.10
C ARG A 37 25.80 20.02 -4.16
N GLU A 38 26.10 18.76 -4.48
CA GLU A 38 26.85 18.39 -5.69
C GLU A 38 25.92 18.30 -6.91
N GLU A 39 26.36 18.86 -8.05
CA GLU A 39 25.66 18.81 -9.34
C GLU A 39 25.88 17.46 -10.06
N PRO A 40 24.88 16.90 -10.78
CA PRO A 40 25.09 15.71 -11.59
C PRO A 40 25.74 16.05 -12.94
N GLN A 41 26.84 15.35 -13.26
CA GLN A 41 27.48 15.39 -14.57
C GLN A 41 26.65 14.67 -15.65
N GLN A 42 26.70 15.23 -16.86
CA GLN A 42 25.86 14.94 -18.01
C GLN A 42 26.17 13.60 -18.70
N ILE A 43 25.10 13.07 -19.30
CA ILE A 43 24.97 11.89 -20.16
C ILE A 43 25.77 12.05 -21.46
N ALA A 44 26.48 10.99 -21.87
CA ALA A 44 26.96 10.84 -23.24
C ALA A 44 26.27 9.63 -23.90
N SER A 45 25.55 9.92 -24.98
CA SER A 45 24.87 8.96 -25.86
C SER A 45 25.87 8.33 -26.84
N GLU A 46 25.82 7.01 -27.02
CA GLU A 46 26.48 6.33 -28.14
C GLU A 46 25.43 5.82 -29.15
N GLU A 47 25.53 6.28 -30.39
CA GLU A 47 24.87 5.72 -31.57
C GLU A 47 25.63 4.46 -32.08
N PRO A 48 24.95 3.53 -32.77
CA PRO A 48 25.57 2.30 -33.28
C PRO A 48 26.16 2.49 -34.69
N PRO A 49 27.23 1.76 -35.08
CA PRO A 49 27.71 1.80 -36.45
C PRO A 49 26.96 0.85 -37.38
N GLN A 50 26.93 1.29 -38.63
CA GLN A 50 26.23 0.75 -39.77
C GLN A 50 26.91 -0.49 -40.40
N SER A 51 26.07 -1.24 -41.11
CA SER A 51 26.33 -2.34 -42.04
C SER A 51 27.41 -2.05 -43.10
N ALA A 52 28.26 -3.04 -43.35
CA ALA A 52 29.04 -3.14 -44.59
C ALA A 52 28.81 -4.51 -45.24
N THR A 53 28.42 -4.45 -46.51
CA THR A 53 28.20 -5.55 -47.45
C THR A 53 29.54 -6.03 -48.03
N GLU A 54 29.67 -7.31 -48.41
CA GLU A 54 30.00 -7.74 -49.80
C GLU A 54 30.64 -9.15 -49.91
N LYS A 55 29.97 -9.99 -50.75
CA LYS A 55 30.39 -11.11 -51.62
C LYS A 55 31.15 -12.36 -51.11
N ALA A 56 30.50 -13.50 -51.37
CA ALA A 56 31.08 -14.83 -51.62
C ALA A 56 31.75 -14.91 -53.02
N PRO A 57 32.60 -15.91 -53.35
CA PRO A 57 32.10 -17.26 -53.72
C PRO A 57 33.07 -18.47 -53.51
N ARG A 58 32.51 -19.69 -53.45
CA ARG A 58 32.87 -20.94 -54.21
C ARG A 58 32.63 -22.26 -53.43
N GLU A 59 32.23 -23.28 -54.18
CA GLU A 59 31.75 -24.61 -53.77
C GLU A 59 32.84 -25.62 -53.36
N ALA A 60 32.52 -26.39 -52.31
CA ALA A 60 32.68 -27.83 -51.96
C ALA A 60 33.90 -28.68 -52.44
N PRO A 61 34.30 -29.73 -51.67
CA PRO A 61 33.53 -30.98 -51.67
C PRO A 61 33.37 -31.71 -50.31
N SER A 62 32.40 -32.62 -50.32
CA SER A 62 31.92 -33.53 -49.27
C SER A 62 32.95 -34.43 -48.59
N GLU A 63 32.83 -34.57 -47.26
CA GLU A 63 33.15 -35.81 -46.52
C GLU A 63 32.18 -36.01 -45.33
N LYS A 64 31.65 -37.23 -45.19
CA LYS A 64 31.05 -37.83 -43.99
C LYS A 64 31.30 -39.36 -44.09
N PRO A 65 31.26 -40.17 -43.02
CA PRO A 65 31.08 -39.83 -41.60
C PRO A 65 32.05 -40.58 -40.66
N GLN A 66 32.38 -40.00 -39.49
CA GLN A 66 32.85 -40.79 -38.35
C GLN A 66 32.06 -40.41 -37.09
N GLN A 67 31.25 -41.36 -36.63
CA GLN A 67 30.70 -41.41 -35.28
C GLN A 67 31.85 -41.68 -34.32
N THR A 68 32.00 -40.88 -33.26
CA THR A 68 32.37 -41.34 -31.91
C THR A 68 32.21 -40.18 -30.93
N ALA A 69 31.17 -40.27 -30.11
CA ALA A 69 31.12 -39.90 -28.69
C ALA A 69 29.65 -39.71 -28.33
N SER A 70 29.11 -40.62 -27.53
CA SER A 70 27.88 -40.40 -26.80
C SER A 70 28.16 -39.35 -25.72
N GLU A 71 28.13 -38.07 -26.09
CA GLU A 71 27.96 -36.99 -25.14
C GLU A 71 26.48 -36.94 -24.78
N THR A 72 26.16 -37.35 -23.56
CA THR A 72 24.89 -36.98 -22.92
C THR A 72 24.77 -35.46 -23.02
N PRO A 73 23.72 -34.89 -23.63
CA PRO A 73 23.59 -33.44 -23.70
C PRO A 73 23.53 -32.90 -22.27
N GLN A 74 24.55 -32.17 -21.84
CA GLN A 74 24.45 -31.42 -20.59
C GLN A 74 23.39 -30.35 -20.80
N PRO A 75 22.39 -30.20 -19.89
CA PRO A 75 21.31 -29.26 -20.10
C PRO A 75 21.90 -27.87 -20.24
N ASN A 76 21.54 -27.19 -21.33
CA ASN A 76 22.08 -25.89 -21.67
C ASN A 76 21.70 -24.91 -20.54
N VAL A 77 22.58 -23.97 -20.17
CA VAL A 77 22.34 -23.08 -19.01
C VAL A 77 21.00 -22.35 -19.12
N THR A 78 20.60 -22.01 -20.34
CA THR A 78 19.30 -21.42 -20.68
C THR A 78 18.12 -22.32 -20.36
N GLU A 79 18.22 -23.64 -20.59
CA GLU A 79 17.17 -24.61 -20.25
C GLU A 79 17.03 -24.75 -18.74
N LYS A 80 18.15 -24.84 -18.00
CA LYS A 80 18.11 -24.87 -16.51
C LYS A 80 17.51 -23.61 -15.91
N LEU A 81 17.78 -22.44 -16.50
CA LEU A 81 17.18 -21.17 -16.07
C LEU A 81 15.68 -21.12 -16.38
N SER A 82 15.28 -21.62 -17.55
CA SER A 82 13.88 -21.76 -17.95
C SER A 82 13.13 -22.71 -17.01
N GLU A 83 13.66 -23.90 -16.74
CA GLU A 83 13.08 -24.87 -15.81
C GLU A 83 12.94 -24.29 -14.40
N LYS A 84 13.98 -23.65 -13.86
CA LYS A 84 13.91 -22.98 -12.55
C LYS A 84 12.85 -21.88 -12.52
N ARG A 85 12.68 -21.14 -13.62
CA ARG A 85 11.64 -20.12 -13.74
C ARG A 85 10.25 -20.75 -13.76
N THR A 86 10.05 -21.82 -14.54
CA THR A 86 8.79 -22.57 -14.60
C THR A 86 8.42 -23.10 -13.22
N VAL A 87 9.33 -23.83 -12.55
CA VAL A 87 9.09 -24.37 -11.20
C VAL A 87 8.74 -23.26 -10.20
N ARG A 88 9.38 -22.09 -10.29
CA ARG A 88 9.04 -20.94 -9.43
C ARG A 88 7.65 -20.39 -9.71
N LEU A 89 7.25 -20.31 -10.97
CA LEU A 89 5.90 -19.88 -11.35
C LEU A 89 4.84 -20.87 -10.85
N ASP A 90 5.10 -22.17 -11.00
CA ASP A 90 4.20 -23.23 -10.51
C ASP A 90 4.02 -23.15 -8.99
N VAL A 91 5.10 -22.90 -8.24
CA VAL A 91 5.04 -22.73 -6.78
C VAL A 91 4.25 -21.48 -6.39
N LEU A 92 4.44 -20.35 -7.07
CA LEU A 92 3.68 -19.12 -6.79
C LEU A 92 2.19 -19.28 -7.08
N GLU A 93 1.85 -19.95 -8.19
CA GLU A 93 0.46 -20.25 -8.56
C GLU A 93 -0.19 -21.20 -7.55
N ALA A 94 0.52 -22.22 -7.10
CA ALA A 94 0.05 -23.15 -6.07
C ALA A 94 -0.19 -22.44 -4.73
N LEU A 95 0.72 -21.55 -4.31
CA LEU A 95 0.56 -20.75 -3.09
C LEU A 95 -0.62 -19.78 -3.19
N TRP A 96 -0.81 -19.13 -4.34
CA TRP A 96 -1.97 -18.27 -4.57
C TRP A 96 -3.28 -19.06 -4.51
N THR A 97 -3.34 -20.22 -5.16
CA THR A 97 -4.51 -21.11 -5.15
C THR A 97 -4.84 -21.59 -3.74
N ALA A 98 -3.82 -22.00 -2.97
CA ALA A 98 -3.99 -22.41 -1.58
C ALA A 98 -4.51 -21.24 -0.72
N TYR A 99 -3.98 -20.03 -0.91
CA TYR A 99 -4.45 -18.85 -0.21
C TYR A 99 -5.93 -18.55 -0.51
N GLN A 100 -6.33 -18.57 -1.78
CA GLN A 100 -7.73 -18.39 -2.18
C GLN A 100 -8.64 -19.41 -1.50
N PHE A 101 -8.26 -20.69 -1.55
CA PHE A 101 -9.05 -21.78 -0.97
C PHE A 101 -9.23 -21.65 0.55
N HIS A 102 -8.19 -21.25 1.27
CA HIS A 102 -8.23 -21.19 2.73
C HIS A 102 -8.81 -19.90 3.29
N TYR A 103 -8.60 -18.77 2.61
CA TYR A 103 -8.87 -17.46 3.18
C TYR A 103 -9.93 -16.66 2.44
N ILE A 104 -10.24 -16.96 1.17
CA ILE A 104 -11.21 -16.17 0.40
C ILE A 104 -12.55 -16.92 0.27
N ASP A 105 -13.59 -16.38 0.89
CA ASP A 105 -14.97 -16.85 0.80
C ASP A 105 -15.85 -15.80 0.11
N GLY A 106 -16.23 -16.05 -1.15
CA GLY A 106 -17.11 -15.15 -1.90
C GLY A 106 -16.58 -13.71 -2.07
N GLY A 107 -15.25 -13.52 -2.02
CA GLY A 107 -14.58 -12.21 -2.06
C GLY A 107 -14.22 -11.65 -0.67
N ARG A 108 -14.74 -12.25 0.41
CA ARG A 108 -14.36 -11.93 1.78
C ARG A 108 -13.09 -12.66 2.18
N VAL A 109 -12.11 -11.96 2.72
CA VAL A 109 -10.92 -12.53 3.34
C VAL A 109 -11.22 -12.82 4.80
N VAL A 110 -11.13 -14.09 5.20
CA VAL A 110 -11.49 -14.57 6.53
C VAL A 110 -10.22 -14.86 7.34
N SER A 111 -10.03 -14.15 8.45
CA SER A 111 -8.96 -14.47 9.41
C SER A 111 -9.35 -15.70 10.23
N LEU A 112 -8.60 -16.79 10.06
CA LEU A 112 -8.90 -18.08 10.72
C LEU A 112 -8.48 -18.10 12.20
N ASP A 113 -7.53 -17.26 12.57
CA ASP A 113 -6.96 -17.08 13.91
C ASP A 113 -7.68 -16.01 14.74
N GLU A 114 -8.35 -15.05 14.10
CA GLU A 114 -9.11 -13.99 14.77
C GLU A 114 -10.63 -14.23 14.78
N GLY A 115 -11.03 -15.50 14.90
CA GLY A 115 -12.45 -15.86 15.05
C GLY A 115 -13.30 -15.50 13.84
N GLY A 116 -12.73 -15.53 12.64
CA GLY A 116 -13.46 -15.34 11.38
C GLY A 116 -13.83 -13.89 11.08
N ILE A 117 -13.11 -12.90 11.62
CA ILE A 117 -13.28 -11.50 11.19
C ILE A 117 -12.72 -11.30 9.77
N THR A 118 -13.05 -10.17 9.18
CA THR A 118 -12.35 -9.58 8.03
C THR A 118 -11.81 -8.24 8.45
N THR A 119 -10.56 -7.95 8.07
CA THR A 119 -9.98 -6.63 8.16
C THR A 119 -9.88 -6.00 6.77
N SER A 120 -9.89 -4.67 6.69
CA SER A 120 -9.54 -3.97 5.44
C SER A 120 -8.13 -4.36 4.97
N GLU A 121 -7.20 -4.57 5.91
CA GLU A 121 -5.84 -5.06 5.64
C GLU A 121 -5.86 -6.39 4.87
N GLY A 122 -6.63 -7.38 5.37
CA GLY A 122 -6.77 -8.68 4.70
C GLY A 122 -7.31 -8.53 3.27
N GLN A 123 -8.29 -7.64 3.06
CA GLN A 123 -8.80 -7.35 1.72
C GLN A 123 -7.73 -6.71 0.82
N GLY A 124 -6.99 -5.71 1.32
CA GLY A 124 -5.90 -5.04 0.60
C GLY A 124 -4.83 -6.04 0.15
N TYR A 125 -4.39 -6.92 1.05
CA TYR A 125 -3.43 -7.98 0.72
C TYR A 125 -3.96 -8.95 -0.33
N ALA A 126 -5.23 -9.36 -0.26
CA ALA A 126 -5.81 -10.23 -1.29
C ALA A 126 -5.91 -9.54 -2.65
N MET A 127 -6.24 -8.24 -2.69
CA MET A 127 -6.26 -7.46 -3.92
C MET A 127 -4.86 -7.34 -4.54
N LEU A 128 -3.83 -7.01 -3.74
CA LEU A 128 -2.44 -6.96 -4.19
C LEU A 128 -1.96 -8.32 -4.73
N ARG A 129 -2.25 -9.41 -4.01
CA ARG A 129 -1.91 -10.77 -4.46
C ARG A 129 -2.62 -11.14 -5.76
N ALA A 130 -3.89 -10.79 -5.93
CA ALA A 130 -4.65 -11.08 -7.14
C ALA A 130 -4.08 -10.34 -8.36
N VAL A 131 -3.73 -9.05 -8.23
CA VAL A 131 -3.11 -8.30 -9.34
C VAL A 131 -1.72 -8.82 -9.69
N TRP A 132 -0.88 -9.15 -8.70
CA TRP A 132 0.44 -9.74 -8.95
C TRP A 132 0.37 -11.13 -9.59
N SER A 133 -0.66 -11.90 -9.23
CA SER A 133 -0.91 -13.23 -9.80
C SER A 133 -1.65 -13.18 -11.14
N ASN A 134 -1.96 -11.98 -11.65
CA ASN A 134 -2.72 -11.78 -12.88
C ASN A 134 -4.09 -12.48 -12.87
N ASP A 135 -4.79 -12.40 -11.73
CA ASP A 135 -6.10 -13.01 -11.51
C ASP A 135 -7.20 -11.93 -11.40
N PRO A 136 -7.71 -11.43 -12.53
CA PRO A 136 -8.72 -10.37 -12.54
C PRO A 136 -10.04 -10.82 -11.91
N ASN A 137 -10.39 -12.10 -12.01
CA ASN A 137 -11.64 -12.62 -11.48
C ASN A 137 -11.64 -12.57 -9.96
N THR A 138 -10.55 -13.00 -9.31
CA THR A 138 -10.45 -12.92 -7.85
C THR A 138 -10.31 -11.47 -7.40
N PHE A 139 -9.56 -10.64 -8.13
CA PHE A 139 -9.47 -9.22 -7.84
C PHE A 139 -10.86 -8.56 -7.81
N GLU A 140 -11.67 -8.76 -8.84
CA GLU A 140 -13.03 -8.20 -8.94
C GLU A 140 -13.92 -8.67 -7.78
N ARG A 141 -13.95 -9.98 -7.49
CA ARG A 141 -14.76 -10.51 -6.37
C ARG A 141 -14.35 -9.91 -5.02
N VAL A 142 -13.05 -9.82 -4.77
CA VAL A 142 -12.53 -9.24 -3.52
C VAL A 142 -12.85 -7.76 -3.44
N TRP A 143 -12.62 -7.02 -4.53
CA TRP A 143 -12.90 -5.58 -4.60
C TRP A 143 -14.38 -5.26 -4.41
N ASP A 144 -15.27 -5.97 -5.09
CA ASP A 144 -16.71 -5.77 -4.97
C ASP A 144 -17.21 -6.07 -3.55
N TRP A 145 -16.66 -7.12 -2.92
CA TRP A 145 -16.94 -7.40 -1.52
C TRP A 145 -16.46 -6.25 -0.62
N THR A 146 -15.23 -5.78 -0.80
CA THR A 146 -14.63 -4.67 -0.04
C THR A 146 -15.49 -3.42 -0.14
N LYS A 147 -15.83 -2.98 -1.35
CA LYS A 147 -16.71 -1.81 -1.57
C LYS A 147 -18.05 -1.97 -0.86
N LYS A 148 -18.71 -3.10 -1.08
CA LYS A 148 -20.06 -3.34 -0.58
C LYS A 148 -20.14 -3.36 0.95
N ASN A 149 -19.11 -3.89 1.61
CA ASN A 149 -19.17 -4.18 3.04
C ASN A 149 -18.35 -3.21 3.90
N LEU A 150 -17.27 -2.62 3.38
CA LEU A 150 -16.35 -1.78 4.15
C LEU A 150 -16.43 -0.29 3.79
N ARG A 151 -16.79 0.10 2.56
CA ARG A 151 -16.96 1.52 2.16
C ARG A 151 -18.31 2.08 2.63
N VAL A 152 -18.47 2.16 3.96
CA VAL A 152 -19.73 2.53 4.63
C VAL A 152 -19.69 3.88 5.34
N ARG A 153 -18.55 4.56 5.28
CA ARG A 153 -18.19 5.72 6.11
C ARG A 153 -18.75 7.04 5.61
N GLY A 154 -19.09 7.12 4.32
CA GLY A 154 -19.51 8.35 3.64
C GLY A 154 -18.36 9.06 2.92
N ASP A 155 -17.13 8.75 3.31
CA ASP A 155 -15.91 8.94 2.53
C ASP A 155 -15.59 7.67 1.71
N HIS A 156 -14.44 7.65 1.04
CA HIS A 156 -13.95 6.57 0.20
C HIS A 156 -13.01 5.60 0.92
N LEU A 157 -12.77 5.80 2.22
CA LEU A 157 -11.97 4.91 3.05
C LEU A 157 -12.79 3.70 3.51
N PHE A 158 -12.09 2.72 4.10
CA PHE A 158 -12.68 1.44 4.43
C PHE A 158 -12.78 1.24 5.94
N ALA A 159 -13.96 0.82 6.41
CA ALA A 159 -14.11 0.34 7.78
C ALA A 159 -13.16 -0.83 8.03
N TRP A 160 -12.30 -0.71 9.04
CA TRP A 160 -11.17 -1.63 9.19
C TRP A 160 -11.56 -3.02 9.70
N LYS A 161 -12.74 -3.20 10.31
CA LYS A 161 -13.13 -4.45 10.95
C LYS A 161 -14.57 -4.87 10.69
N TRP A 162 -14.77 -6.12 10.27
CA TRP A 162 -16.08 -6.69 9.94
C TRP A 162 -16.25 -8.13 10.43
N LYS A 163 -17.46 -8.45 10.91
CA LYS A 163 -17.95 -9.82 11.16
C LYS A 163 -19.48 -9.82 11.14
N ASP A 164 -20.07 -10.38 10.09
CA ASP A 164 -21.50 -10.36 9.74
C ASP A 164 -22.09 -8.94 9.49
N LYS A 165 -21.48 -7.93 10.11
CA LYS A 165 -21.67 -6.50 9.96
C LYS A 165 -20.34 -5.79 10.24
N VAL A 166 -20.26 -4.51 9.90
CA VAL A 166 -19.15 -3.65 10.34
C VAL A 166 -19.13 -3.60 11.86
N LEU A 167 -17.98 -3.96 12.45
CA LEU A 167 -17.75 -3.93 13.89
C LEU A 167 -17.15 -2.60 14.33
N ASP A 168 -16.26 -2.05 13.50
CA ASP A 168 -15.65 -0.75 13.71
C ASP A 168 -15.58 -0.02 12.37
N ARG A 169 -16.03 1.23 12.37
CA ARG A 169 -16.11 2.08 11.18
C ARG A 169 -14.82 2.84 10.92
N HIS A 170 -13.87 2.89 11.86
CA HIS A 170 -12.59 3.57 11.68
C HIS A 170 -11.80 3.03 10.48
N SER A 171 -10.93 3.85 9.92
CA SER A 171 -9.99 3.42 8.88
C SER A 171 -8.70 2.87 9.46
N ALA A 172 -7.92 2.21 8.60
CA ALA A 172 -6.56 1.80 8.88
C ALA A 172 -5.71 2.18 7.66
N THR A 173 -4.72 3.04 7.87
CA THR A 173 -4.01 3.73 6.78
C THR A 173 -3.17 2.80 5.92
N ASP A 174 -2.65 1.71 6.49
CA ASP A 174 -2.00 0.64 5.74
C ASP A 174 -2.96 0.00 4.73
N ALA A 175 -4.14 -0.40 5.20
CA ALA A 175 -5.13 -1.09 4.40
C ALA A 175 -5.66 -0.20 3.28
N ASP A 176 -5.96 1.06 3.59
CA ASP A 176 -6.45 2.02 2.61
C ASP A 176 -5.36 2.29 1.56
N THR A 177 -4.10 2.43 1.98
CA THR A 177 -2.94 2.56 1.08
C THR A 177 -2.79 1.33 0.17
N ASP A 178 -2.88 0.12 0.71
CA ASP A 178 -2.74 -1.11 -0.05
C ASP A 178 -3.89 -1.32 -1.05
N ILE A 179 -5.12 -0.99 -0.66
CA ILE A 179 -6.29 -1.04 -1.55
C ILE A 179 -6.13 -0.04 -2.69
N ALA A 180 -5.75 1.20 -2.40
CA ALA A 180 -5.50 2.23 -3.41
C ALA A 180 -4.38 1.82 -4.38
N LEU A 181 -3.27 1.27 -3.86
CA LEU A 181 -2.19 0.77 -4.70
C LEU A 181 -2.65 -0.41 -5.56
N ALA A 182 -3.38 -1.36 -5.00
CA ALA A 182 -3.89 -2.52 -5.72
C ALA A 182 -4.79 -2.10 -6.90
N LEU A 183 -5.64 -1.09 -6.71
CA LEU A 183 -6.47 -0.51 -7.77
C LEU A 183 -5.65 0.16 -8.88
N LEU A 184 -4.61 0.93 -8.54
CA LEU A 184 -3.69 1.49 -9.54
C LEU A 184 -2.92 0.42 -10.32
N LEU A 185 -2.51 -0.66 -9.66
CA LEU A 185 -1.85 -1.77 -10.33
C LEU A 185 -2.84 -2.52 -11.23
N ALA A 186 -4.07 -2.73 -10.77
CA ALA A 186 -5.11 -3.42 -11.53
C ALA A 186 -5.54 -2.62 -12.76
N SER A 187 -5.60 -1.29 -12.68
CA SER A 187 -5.95 -0.46 -13.84
C SER A 187 -4.97 -0.67 -15.00
N ARG A 188 -3.68 -0.79 -14.68
CA ARG A 188 -2.60 -1.04 -15.66
C ARG A 188 -2.57 -2.49 -16.10
N ARG A 189 -2.74 -3.43 -15.17
CA ARG A 189 -2.58 -4.87 -15.42
C ARG A 189 -3.76 -5.47 -16.18
N PHE A 190 -4.96 -4.98 -15.90
CA PHE A 190 -6.22 -5.46 -16.48
C PHE A 190 -6.82 -4.46 -17.49
N GLU A 191 -6.08 -3.41 -17.84
CA GLU A 191 -6.47 -2.40 -18.85
C GLU A 191 -7.85 -1.76 -18.57
N SER A 192 -8.14 -1.51 -17.28
CA SER A 192 -9.42 -0.95 -16.84
C SER A 192 -9.26 0.41 -16.17
N SER A 193 -9.66 1.47 -16.86
CA SER A 193 -9.57 2.84 -16.36
C SER A 193 -10.49 3.10 -15.15
N SER A 194 -11.52 2.27 -14.92
CA SER A 194 -12.40 2.44 -13.76
C SER A 194 -11.65 2.25 -12.45
N TYR A 195 -10.70 1.31 -12.39
CA TYR A 195 -9.90 1.08 -11.19
C TYR A 195 -8.99 2.28 -10.88
N GLU A 196 -8.47 2.99 -11.88
CA GLU A 196 -7.71 4.22 -11.62
C GLU A 196 -8.61 5.33 -11.06
N SER A 197 -9.83 5.47 -11.59
CA SER A 197 -10.80 6.45 -11.06
C SER A 197 -11.13 6.15 -9.60
N GLU A 198 -11.44 4.89 -9.27
CA GLU A 198 -11.71 4.46 -7.89
C GLU A 198 -10.47 4.61 -7.00
N ALA A 199 -9.25 4.33 -7.50
CA ALA A 199 -8.03 4.55 -6.75
C ALA A 199 -7.82 6.01 -6.39
N ARG A 200 -8.05 6.94 -7.33
CA ARG A 200 -7.89 8.39 -7.12
C ARG A 200 -8.80 8.91 -6.01
N GLU A 201 -10.03 8.41 -5.95
CA GLU A 201 -10.98 8.73 -4.87
C GLU A 201 -10.46 8.30 -3.49
N VAL A 202 -9.89 7.09 -3.39
CA VAL A 202 -9.30 6.60 -2.14
C VAL A 202 -8.04 7.39 -1.79
N ILE A 203 -7.15 7.65 -2.76
CA ILE A 203 -5.91 8.41 -2.57
C ILE A 203 -6.19 9.82 -2.04
N ASP A 204 -7.18 10.51 -2.62
CA ASP A 204 -7.60 11.83 -2.16
C ASP A 204 -8.03 11.79 -0.69
N ASP A 205 -8.85 10.80 -0.30
CA ASP A 205 -9.29 10.67 1.09
C ASP A 205 -8.19 10.21 2.05
N ILE A 206 -7.23 9.37 1.61
CA ILE A 206 -6.03 9.06 2.42
C ILE A 206 -5.29 10.37 2.72
N TRP A 207 -5.06 11.21 1.71
CA TRP A 207 -4.39 12.49 1.94
C TRP A 207 -5.18 13.38 2.92
N ASN A 208 -6.49 13.49 2.69
CA ASN A 208 -7.33 14.41 3.44
C ASN A 208 -7.59 13.96 4.87
N LEU A 209 -7.59 12.65 5.14
CA LEU A 209 -8.02 12.08 6.43
C LEU A 209 -6.90 11.39 7.21
N GLU A 210 -5.87 10.89 6.53
CA GLU A 210 -4.83 10.01 7.09
C GLU A 210 -3.40 10.55 6.92
N ILE A 211 -3.22 11.73 6.31
CA ILE A 211 -1.95 12.45 6.30
C ILE A 211 -2.05 13.69 7.19
N LEU A 212 -1.21 13.73 8.24
CA LEU A 212 -1.12 14.87 9.14
C LEU A 212 0.01 15.82 8.72
N ARG A 213 -0.31 17.10 8.58
CA ARG A 213 0.69 18.15 8.33
C ARG A 213 1.20 18.74 9.64
N VAL A 214 2.51 18.59 9.92
CA VAL A 214 3.18 19.15 11.10
C VAL A 214 4.40 19.95 10.63
N ASN A 215 4.45 21.25 10.96
CA ASN A 215 5.57 22.15 10.60
C ASN A 215 5.95 22.12 9.10
N GLY A 216 4.99 21.88 8.22
CA GLY A 216 5.23 21.79 6.77
C GLY A 216 5.67 20.43 6.24
N ALA A 217 5.91 19.46 7.11
CA ALA A 217 6.12 18.04 6.78
C ALA A 217 4.79 17.26 6.86
N PHE A 218 4.72 16.10 6.21
CA PHE A 218 3.50 15.32 6.02
C PHE A 218 3.69 13.90 6.56
N TYR A 219 2.90 13.47 7.53
CA TYR A 219 3.08 12.20 8.24
C TYR A 219 1.85 11.31 8.02
N PRO A 220 2.01 10.10 7.48
CA PRO A 220 0.98 9.08 7.58
C PRO A 220 0.72 8.75 9.05
N ILE A 221 -0.53 8.86 9.47
CA ILE A 221 -0.98 8.46 10.80
C ILE A 221 -1.59 7.05 10.74
N ALA A 222 -1.97 6.46 11.87
CA ALA A 222 -2.46 5.08 11.92
C ALA A 222 -3.87 4.89 11.32
N GLY A 223 -4.65 5.96 11.20
CA GLY A 223 -6.01 5.95 10.68
C GLY A 223 -6.73 7.27 10.98
N ASP A 224 -7.97 7.39 10.53
CA ASP A 224 -8.78 8.60 10.71
C ASP A 224 -8.96 9.01 12.20
N TRP A 225 -8.96 8.02 13.09
CA TRP A 225 -9.08 8.19 14.53
C TRP A 225 -7.86 8.88 15.15
N ALA A 226 -6.66 8.58 14.66
CA ALA A 226 -5.41 9.09 15.21
C ALA A 226 -5.28 10.62 15.06
N ARG A 227 -6.03 11.23 14.13
CA ARG A 227 -6.06 12.69 13.93
C ARG A 227 -6.71 13.45 15.09
N ARG A 228 -7.56 12.78 15.86
CA ARG A 228 -8.31 13.37 16.99
C ARG A 228 -7.58 13.20 18.32
N GLU A 229 -6.53 12.38 18.34
CA GLU A 229 -5.73 12.16 19.53
C GLU A 229 -4.82 13.37 19.82
N PRO A 230 -4.55 13.71 21.10
CA PRO A 230 -3.64 14.80 21.46
C PRO A 230 -2.22 14.59 20.91
N LEU A 231 -1.81 13.33 20.82
CA LEU A 231 -0.60 12.89 20.14
C LEU A 231 -1.03 11.93 19.05
N ALA A 232 -0.93 12.37 17.79
CA ALA A 232 -1.32 11.56 16.66
C ALA A 232 -0.44 10.31 16.59
N GLU A 233 -1.09 9.15 16.62
CA GLU A 233 -0.42 7.86 16.55
C GLU A 233 -0.04 7.54 15.10
N LEU A 234 1.18 7.03 14.93
CA LEU A 234 1.67 6.46 13.67
C LEU A 234 2.16 5.04 13.92
N HIS A 235 1.95 4.15 12.97
CA HIS A 235 2.45 2.78 13.04
C HIS A 235 3.57 2.63 12.01
N VAL A 236 4.77 2.27 12.45
CA VAL A 236 5.95 2.17 11.56
C VAL A 236 5.70 1.13 10.44
N ALA A 237 4.95 0.06 10.74
CA ALA A 237 4.58 -0.96 9.76
C ALA A 237 3.63 -0.46 8.66
N TYR A 238 2.94 0.67 8.88
CA TYR A 238 2.00 1.24 7.91
C TYR A 238 2.69 2.14 6.88
N LEU A 239 3.96 2.49 7.11
CA LEU A 239 4.70 3.39 6.23
C LEU A 239 5.06 2.67 4.93
N ALA A 240 4.40 3.07 3.84
CA ALA A 240 4.58 2.49 2.51
C ALA A 240 5.10 3.54 1.51
N PRO A 241 6.36 4.01 1.63
CA PRO A 241 6.90 5.05 0.76
C PRO A 241 6.85 4.67 -0.73
N TYR A 242 6.90 3.37 -1.06
CA TYR A 242 6.73 2.88 -2.43
C TYR A 242 5.32 3.15 -2.99
N ALA A 243 4.27 3.06 -2.17
CA ALA A 243 2.90 3.35 -2.58
C ALA A 243 2.70 4.86 -2.79
N TYR A 244 3.23 5.68 -1.89
CA TYR A 244 3.14 7.14 -1.99
C TYR A 244 3.84 7.68 -3.25
N GLN A 245 4.92 7.03 -3.71
CA GLN A 245 5.53 7.34 -5.01
C GLN A 245 4.60 7.04 -6.19
N GLU A 246 3.78 5.98 -6.13
CA GLU A 246 2.77 5.71 -7.13
C GLU A 246 1.62 6.72 -7.07
N PHE A 247 1.20 7.11 -5.87
CA PHE A 247 0.15 8.11 -5.67
C PHE A 247 0.55 9.47 -6.25
N ALA A 248 1.81 9.89 -6.03
CA ALA A 248 2.38 11.10 -6.62
C ALA A 248 2.33 11.14 -8.17
N LYS A 249 2.22 9.98 -8.84
CA LYS A 249 2.11 9.92 -10.31
C LYS A 249 0.72 10.30 -10.79
N VAL A 250 -0.32 9.97 -10.03
CA VAL A 250 -1.72 10.17 -10.39
C VAL A 250 -2.31 11.42 -9.74
N ASP A 251 -1.94 11.72 -8.50
CA ASP A 251 -2.36 12.91 -7.76
C ASP A 251 -1.23 13.97 -7.77
N LYS A 252 -1.51 15.09 -8.45
CA LYS A 252 -0.58 16.23 -8.58
C LYS A 252 -0.93 17.39 -7.66
N GLU A 253 -2.09 17.34 -7.01
CA GLU A 253 -2.57 18.40 -6.12
C GLU A 253 -1.91 18.28 -4.74
N HIS A 254 -1.63 17.05 -4.33
CA HIS A 254 -1.02 16.75 -3.05
C HIS A 254 0.48 16.47 -3.10
N ARG A 255 1.18 16.79 -2.01
CA ARG A 255 2.64 16.66 -1.89
C ARG A 255 3.03 15.27 -1.38
N TRP A 256 2.64 14.21 -2.09
CA TRP A 256 2.98 12.82 -1.75
C TRP A 256 4.47 12.55 -1.55
N THR A 257 5.34 13.28 -2.28
CA THR A 257 6.79 13.21 -2.04
C THR A 257 7.19 13.62 -0.63
N GLY A 258 6.45 14.54 0.01
CA GLY A 258 6.68 14.89 1.41
C GLY A 258 6.33 13.76 2.38
N ALA A 259 5.33 12.93 2.08
CA ALA A 259 5.00 11.73 2.86
C ALA A 259 6.04 10.61 2.65
N VAL A 260 6.65 10.54 1.46
CA VAL A 260 7.81 9.67 1.19
C VAL A 260 9.00 10.11 2.06
N ASP A 261 9.32 11.41 2.06
CA ASP A 261 10.48 11.95 2.78
C ASP A 261 10.38 11.69 4.29
N THR A 262 9.22 11.95 4.91
CA THR A 262 9.01 11.70 6.34
C THR A 262 9.00 10.22 6.69
N SER A 263 8.46 9.38 5.81
CA SER A 263 8.46 7.93 6.01
C SER A 263 9.89 7.38 6.07
N TYR A 264 10.76 7.81 5.16
CA TYR A 264 12.18 7.45 5.20
C TYR A 264 12.96 8.11 6.33
N ALA A 265 12.52 9.27 6.84
CA ALA A 265 13.14 9.87 8.03
C ALA A 265 12.82 9.09 9.32
N ILE A 266 11.72 8.34 9.35
CA ILE A 266 11.30 7.52 10.50
C ILE A 266 11.93 6.12 10.47
N LEU A 267 12.10 5.51 9.28
CA LEU A 267 12.66 4.17 9.07
C LEU A 267 14.20 4.13 9.20
#